data_AF-A0A2N9LZY7-F1
#
_entry.id   AF-A0A2N9LZY7-F1
#
_cell.length_a   1.000
_cell.length_b   1.000
_cell.length_c   1.000
_cell.angle_alpha   90.00
_cell.angle_beta   90.00
_cell.angle_gamma   90.00
#
_symmetry.space_group_name_H-M   'P 1'
#
loop_
_entity.id
_entity.type
_entity.pdbx_description
1 polymer ?
#
loop_
_entity_poly.entity_id
_entity_poly.type
_entity_poly.pdbx_seq_one_letter_code
_entity_poly.pdbx_strand_id
1 'polypeptide(L)'
;MFKRILTTTTACLAFAGVSLAQAPAGRLEFEVASVKQAELPTPAMVASGKIHAGMKIDNARVDIGLMSMMQLIQKAYDVKQFQIQGPDWILTTPYDIVAKMPAGATKEQVPQMLQALLADRFKMTLRRDKKEQPVYALVIAKGGSKLELYKPDPETDPAANGAVTGSNEATIKQSAGKQTVSDGTGLQQTVTPSPDGKNLHIEFRKVPMGMLCDGLFRFVGRPIIDMTELKGDYNASMDISMADIIAVQKSLGLGAGGSGGGSDANRPADAASDSFGNSVVSSLQNLGLKLESRKLPVEMLVIEHLEKVPTAN
;
A
#
# COMPACT_ATOMS: atom_id res chain seq x y z
N MET A 1 77.07 -48.47 -25.31
CA MET A 1 77.14 -47.03 -25.63
C MET A 1 76.22 -46.73 -26.80
N PHE A 2 75.60 -45.54 -26.77
CA PHE A 2 74.68 -44.91 -27.75
C PHE A 2 73.21 -45.37 -27.80
N LYS A 3 72.38 -44.60 -27.08
CA LYS A 3 70.93 -44.43 -27.28
C LYS A 3 70.67 -43.65 -28.58
N ARG A 4 69.65 -44.04 -29.34
CA ARG A 4 69.04 -43.24 -30.42
C ARG A 4 67.69 -42.70 -29.96
N ILE A 5 67.50 -41.42 -30.26
CA ILE A 5 66.34 -40.56 -30.00
C ILE A 5 65.33 -40.76 -31.13
N LEU A 6 64.03 -40.82 -30.81
CA LEU A 6 62.97 -40.47 -31.77
C LEU A 6 61.91 -39.65 -31.04
N THR A 7 61.84 -38.37 -31.43
CA THR A 7 60.95 -37.33 -30.93
C THR A 7 59.62 -37.39 -31.70
N THR A 8 58.51 -37.61 -31.00
CA THR A 8 57.16 -37.51 -31.57
C THR A 8 56.54 -36.18 -31.14
N THR A 9 56.28 -35.30 -32.09
CA THR A 9 55.63 -34.01 -31.88
C THR A 9 54.11 -34.22 -31.86
N THR A 10 53.48 -34.05 -30.70
CA THR A 10 52.01 -34.03 -30.57
C THR A 10 51.53 -32.58 -30.55
N ALA A 11 50.69 -32.23 -31.54
CA ALA A 11 50.03 -30.93 -31.63
C ALA A 11 48.85 -30.86 -30.65
N CYS A 12 48.87 -29.90 -29.72
CA CYS A 12 47.71 -29.56 -28.89
C CYS A 12 46.80 -28.58 -29.65
N LEU A 13 45.60 -29.04 -30.03
CA LEU A 13 44.51 -28.13 -30.38
C LEU A 13 43.94 -27.51 -29.10
N ALA A 14 44.11 -26.21 -28.93
CA ALA A 14 43.45 -25.43 -27.88
C ALA A 14 42.04 -25.04 -28.34
N PHE A 15 41.01 -25.65 -27.74
CA PHE A 15 39.63 -25.19 -27.86
C PHE A 15 39.46 -23.98 -26.93
N ALA A 16 39.44 -22.77 -27.49
CA ALA A 16 39.05 -21.57 -26.75
C ALA A 16 37.53 -21.61 -26.53
N GLY A 17 37.11 -22.09 -25.37
CA GLY A 17 35.73 -21.95 -24.91
C GLY A 17 35.44 -20.47 -24.68
N VAL A 18 34.66 -19.85 -25.56
CA VAL A 18 34.07 -18.54 -25.31
C VAL A 18 33.02 -18.75 -24.22
N SER A 19 33.42 -18.51 -22.96
CA SER A 19 32.47 -18.32 -21.88
C SER A 19 31.69 -17.04 -22.18
N LEU A 20 30.48 -17.17 -22.71
CA LEU A 20 29.47 -16.12 -22.60
C LEU A 20 29.27 -15.88 -21.11
N ALA A 21 29.90 -14.82 -20.60
CA ALA A 21 29.58 -14.28 -19.29
C ALA A 21 28.10 -13.91 -19.33
N GLN A 22 27.25 -14.75 -18.74
CA GLN A 22 25.92 -14.29 -18.34
C GLN A 22 26.17 -13.13 -17.39
N ALA A 23 25.72 -11.93 -17.77
CA ALA A 23 25.66 -10.83 -16.83
C ALA A 23 24.98 -11.35 -15.56
N PRO A 24 25.55 -11.13 -14.36
CA PRO A 24 24.90 -11.55 -13.13
C PRO A 24 23.49 -10.98 -13.17
N ALA A 25 22.48 -11.81 -12.90
CA ALA A 25 21.12 -11.33 -12.72
C ALA A 25 21.19 -10.16 -11.73
N GLY A 26 21.07 -8.94 -12.26
CA GLY A 26 21.40 -7.73 -11.53
C GLY A 26 20.57 -7.68 -10.25
N ARG A 27 21.19 -7.26 -9.16
CA ARG A 27 20.47 -6.97 -7.92
C ARG A 27 19.27 -6.09 -8.29
N LEU A 28 18.07 -6.45 -7.85
CA LEU A 28 16.85 -5.70 -8.15
C LEU A 28 16.88 -4.36 -7.41
N GLU A 29 17.56 -3.40 -8.04
CA GLU A 29 17.82 -2.05 -7.56
C GLU A 29 17.51 -1.06 -8.67
N PHE A 30 17.23 0.19 -8.29
CA PHE A 30 17.11 1.26 -9.27
C PHE A 30 18.51 1.61 -9.84
N GLU A 31 18.60 1.83 -11.15
CA GLU A 31 19.85 2.26 -11.80
C GLU A 31 20.30 3.62 -11.27
N VAL A 32 19.33 4.52 -11.07
CA VAL A 32 19.51 5.85 -10.51
C VAL A 32 18.29 6.16 -9.66
N ALA A 33 18.49 6.70 -8.47
CA ALA A 33 17.41 7.20 -7.63
C ALA A 33 17.81 8.55 -7.02
N SER A 34 16.88 9.50 -7.06
CA SER A 34 16.93 10.74 -6.30
C SER A 34 15.91 10.64 -5.17
N VAL A 35 16.35 10.91 -3.94
CA VAL A 35 15.51 10.95 -2.75
C VAL A 35 15.64 12.31 -2.10
N LYS A 36 14.51 12.96 -1.80
CA LYS A 36 14.47 14.25 -1.12
C LYS A 36 13.42 14.21 -0.02
N GLN A 37 13.73 14.77 1.15
CA GLN A 37 12.68 15.04 2.13
C GLN A 37 11.76 16.11 1.55
N ALA A 38 10.46 15.85 1.57
CA ALA A 38 9.46 16.75 1.01
C ALA A 38 8.90 17.69 2.09
N GLU A 39 8.38 18.83 1.65
CA GLU A 39 7.64 19.77 2.50
C GLU A 39 6.14 19.48 2.40
N LEU A 40 5.41 19.63 3.50
CA LEU A 40 3.96 19.45 3.48
C LEU A 40 3.30 20.56 2.63
N PRO A 41 2.31 20.22 1.78
CA PRO A 41 1.63 21.21 0.95
C PRO A 41 0.95 22.30 1.78
N THR A 42 1.06 23.54 1.32
CA THR A 42 0.28 24.64 1.90
C THR A 42 -1.21 24.50 1.53
N PRO A 43 -2.15 25.06 2.33
CA PRO A 43 -3.57 25.07 1.97
C PRO A 43 -3.86 25.65 0.58
N ALA A 44 -3.07 26.64 0.13
CA ALA A 44 -3.20 27.21 -1.22
C ALA A 44 -2.80 26.21 -2.32
N MET A 45 -1.76 25.40 -2.09
CA MET A 45 -1.38 24.33 -3.02
C MET A 45 -2.47 23.25 -3.11
N VAL A 46 -3.06 22.88 -1.97
CA VAL A 46 -4.21 21.95 -1.92
C VAL A 46 -5.40 22.51 -2.72
N ALA A 47 -5.77 23.77 -2.48
CA ALA A 47 -6.87 24.42 -3.18
C ALA A 47 -6.65 24.53 -4.70
N SER A 48 -5.39 24.62 -5.14
CA SER A 48 -5.05 24.70 -6.57
C SER A 48 -5.14 23.35 -7.31
N GLY A 49 -5.25 22.23 -6.58
CA GLY A 49 -5.23 20.88 -7.14
C GLY A 49 -3.87 20.43 -7.70
N LYS A 50 -2.82 21.25 -7.61
CA LYS A 50 -1.47 20.96 -8.12
C LYS A 50 -0.58 20.34 -7.03
N ILE A 51 -0.96 19.17 -6.53
CA ILE A 51 -0.14 18.44 -5.54
C ILE A 51 0.47 17.21 -6.22
N HIS A 52 1.80 17.11 -6.15
CA HIS A 52 2.50 15.89 -6.49
C HIS A 52 2.43 14.91 -5.30
N ALA A 53 1.42 14.05 -5.31
CA ALA A 53 1.22 13.04 -4.29
C ALA A 53 0.97 11.67 -4.93
N GLY A 54 1.40 10.62 -4.25
CA GLY A 54 1.16 9.25 -4.71
C GLY A 54 2.39 8.64 -5.38
N MET A 55 2.17 7.56 -6.12
CA MET A 55 3.22 6.81 -6.81
C MET A 55 2.79 6.51 -8.24
N LYS A 56 3.57 6.99 -9.20
CA LYS A 56 3.40 6.74 -10.63
C LYS A 56 4.55 5.86 -11.14
N ILE A 57 4.22 4.93 -12.03
CA ILE A 57 5.22 4.07 -12.69
C ILE A 57 4.97 4.12 -14.20
N ASP A 58 5.87 4.76 -14.96
CA ASP A 58 5.79 4.96 -16.41
C ASP A 58 7.11 4.64 -17.11
N ASN A 59 7.08 3.87 -18.22
CA ASN A 59 8.24 3.68 -19.12
C ASN A 59 9.62 3.49 -18.43
N ALA A 60 9.68 2.63 -17.40
CA ALA A 60 10.85 2.36 -16.56
C ALA A 60 11.25 3.48 -15.55
N ARG A 61 10.35 4.40 -15.21
CA ARG A 61 10.52 5.39 -14.16
C ARG A 61 9.48 5.17 -13.05
N VAL A 62 9.93 5.36 -11.82
CA VAL A 62 9.11 5.41 -10.61
C VAL A 62 9.18 6.83 -10.08
N ASP A 63 8.02 7.44 -9.87
CA ASP A 63 7.86 8.81 -9.39
C ASP A 63 6.92 8.81 -8.17
N ILE A 64 7.47 9.07 -6.99
CA ILE A 64 6.77 9.06 -5.71
C ILE A 64 6.81 10.47 -5.13
N GLY A 65 5.63 10.99 -4.80
CA GLY A 65 5.46 12.30 -4.19
C GLY A 65 4.80 12.22 -2.83
N LEU A 66 5.32 13.00 -1.88
CA LEU A 66 4.74 13.22 -0.56
C LEU A 66 4.43 11.94 0.23
N MET A 67 5.25 10.89 0.08
CA MET A 67 5.05 9.65 0.84
C MET A 67 5.85 9.65 2.14
N SER A 68 5.20 9.38 3.26
CA SER A 68 5.89 9.18 4.53
C SER A 68 6.74 7.92 4.49
N MET A 69 7.78 7.87 5.32
CA MET A 69 8.62 6.67 5.45
C MET A 69 7.79 5.43 5.82
N MET A 70 6.75 5.58 6.63
CA MET A 70 5.77 4.52 6.91
C MET A 70 5.15 3.98 5.61
N GLN A 71 4.66 4.85 4.74
CA GLN A 71 4.05 4.44 3.46
C GLN A 71 5.06 3.77 2.53
N LEU A 72 6.31 4.24 2.51
CA LEU A 72 7.38 3.62 1.74
C LEU A 72 7.68 2.20 2.22
N ILE A 73 7.77 1.97 3.53
CA ILE A 73 7.98 0.64 4.12
C ILE A 73 6.79 -0.28 3.84
N GLN A 74 5.56 0.21 4.02
CA GLN A 74 4.35 -0.56 3.69
C GLN A 74 4.36 -1.04 2.24
N LYS A 75 4.73 -0.17 1.29
CA LYS A 75 4.84 -0.52 -0.13
C LYS A 75 5.99 -1.46 -0.43
N ALA A 76 7.14 -1.27 0.21
CA ALA A 76 8.33 -2.07 -0.05
C ALA A 76 8.15 -3.52 0.42
N TYR A 77 7.48 -3.75 1.56
CA TYR A 77 7.34 -5.07 2.17
C TYR A 77 5.94 -5.69 2.03
N ASP A 78 4.99 -4.97 1.44
CA ASP A 78 3.58 -5.37 1.33
C ASP A 78 2.97 -5.72 2.70
N VAL A 79 3.13 -4.79 3.65
CA VAL A 79 2.61 -4.93 5.02
C VAL A 79 1.68 -3.77 5.39
N LYS A 80 0.87 -3.99 6.41
CA LYS A 80 -0.02 -2.96 6.96
C LYS A 80 0.71 -2.11 7.99
N GLN A 81 0.23 -0.87 8.19
CA GLN A 81 0.83 0.07 9.14
C GLN A 81 0.98 -0.52 10.55
N PHE A 82 -0.03 -1.27 11.03
CA PHE A 82 0.01 -1.90 12.35
C PHE A 82 1.08 -2.99 12.49
N GLN A 83 1.63 -3.49 11.38
CA GLN A 83 2.71 -4.48 11.38
C GLN A 83 4.09 -3.84 11.48
N ILE A 84 4.21 -2.51 11.43
CA ILE A 84 5.50 -1.83 11.42
C ILE A 84 5.73 -1.19 12.79
N GLN A 85 6.87 -1.50 13.41
CA GLN A 85 7.36 -0.83 14.60
C GLN A 85 8.64 -0.07 14.25
N GLY A 86 8.67 1.22 14.53
CA GLY A 86 9.83 2.09 14.27
C GLY A 86 9.67 3.45 14.95
N PRO A 87 10.60 4.39 14.71
CA PRO A 87 10.57 5.69 15.36
C PRO A 87 9.41 6.56 14.84
N ASP A 88 8.80 7.36 15.71
CA ASP A 88 7.55 8.11 15.42
C ASP A 88 7.61 8.97 14.15
N TRP A 89 8.79 9.50 13.80
CA TRP A 89 8.97 10.37 12.65
C TRP A 89 8.62 9.69 11.31
N ILE A 90 8.62 8.35 11.25
CA ILE A 90 8.26 7.63 10.02
C ILE A 90 6.81 7.89 9.61
N LEU A 91 5.95 8.28 10.55
CA LEU A 91 4.54 8.58 10.30
C LEU A 91 4.34 9.94 9.63
N THR A 92 5.22 10.91 9.90
CA THR A 92 4.96 12.33 9.64
C THR A 92 5.92 12.98 8.65
N THR A 93 7.07 12.35 8.36
CA THR A 93 8.09 12.92 7.47
C THR A 93 7.92 12.38 6.05
N PRO A 94 7.49 13.22 5.08
CA PRO A 94 7.33 12.79 3.70
C PRO A 94 8.63 12.88 2.90
N TYR A 95 8.72 12.07 1.85
CA TYR A 95 9.81 12.04 0.89
C TYR A 95 9.28 12.00 -0.54
N ASP A 96 10.02 12.65 -1.43
CA ASP A 96 9.88 12.54 -2.87
C ASP A 96 10.99 11.63 -3.41
N ILE A 97 10.62 10.66 -4.25
CA ILE A 97 11.55 9.71 -4.88
C ILE A 97 11.32 9.70 -6.38
N VAL A 98 12.36 9.98 -7.14
CA VAL A 98 12.38 9.78 -8.60
C VAL A 98 13.45 8.76 -8.91
N ALA A 99 13.07 7.62 -9.47
CA ALA A 99 13.98 6.51 -9.71
C ALA A 99 13.80 5.88 -11.09
N LYS A 100 14.90 5.37 -11.66
CA LYS A 100 14.94 4.67 -12.93
C LYS A 100 15.06 3.17 -12.69
N MET A 101 14.13 2.41 -13.23
CA MET A 101 14.14 0.95 -13.23
C MET A 101 15.11 0.43 -14.30
N PRO A 102 15.81 -0.68 -14.04
CA PRO A 102 16.64 -1.32 -15.04
C PRO A 102 15.81 -1.86 -16.22
N ALA A 103 16.45 -1.98 -17.38
CA ALA A 103 15.81 -2.50 -18.58
C ALA A 103 15.23 -3.90 -18.33
N GLY A 104 13.96 -4.12 -18.71
CA GLY A 104 13.27 -5.39 -18.52
C GLY A 104 12.66 -5.60 -17.13
N ALA A 105 12.85 -4.66 -16.20
CA ALA A 105 12.18 -4.73 -14.90
C ALA A 105 10.68 -4.46 -15.02
N THR A 106 9.90 -5.16 -14.19
CA THR A 106 8.45 -5.07 -14.18
C THR A 106 7.95 -4.25 -12.99
N LYS A 107 6.71 -3.78 -13.05
CA LYS A 107 6.10 -2.98 -11.98
C LYS A 107 6.04 -3.75 -10.66
N GLU A 108 5.86 -5.06 -10.74
CA GLU A 108 5.77 -5.99 -9.61
C GLU A 108 7.10 -6.12 -8.86
N GLN A 109 8.22 -5.74 -9.49
CA GLN A 109 9.55 -5.74 -8.87
C GLN A 109 9.85 -4.45 -8.10
N VAL A 110 9.06 -3.40 -8.28
CA VAL A 110 9.29 -2.10 -7.63
C VAL A 110 9.31 -2.17 -6.10
N PRO A 111 8.44 -2.94 -5.42
CA PRO A 111 8.54 -3.16 -3.97
C PRO A 111 9.93 -3.63 -3.54
N GLN A 112 10.52 -4.59 -4.25
CA GLN A 112 11.86 -5.10 -3.93
C GLN A 112 12.95 -4.06 -4.20
N MET A 113 12.83 -3.27 -5.27
CA MET A 113 13.75 -2.16 -5.53
C MET A 113 13.66 -1.06 -4.47
N LEU A 114 12.46 -0.81 -3.93
CA LEU A 114 12.27 0.09 -2.79
C LEU A 114 12.93 -0.47 -1.52
N GLN A 115 12.86 -1.78 -1.25
CA GLN A 115 13.59 -2.37 -0.12
C GLN A 115 15.10 -2.09 -0.23
N ALA A 116 15.68 -2.29 -1.41
CA ALA A 116 17.09 -2.01 -1.65
C ALA A 116 17.43 -0.53 -1.48
N LEU A 117 16.59 0.38 -2.02
CA LEU A 117 16.75 1.82 -1.84
C LEU A 117 16.69 2.24 -0.37
N LEU A 118 15.73 1.70 0.41
CA LEU A 118 15.60 2.02 1.82
C LEU A 118 16.80 1.52 2.64
N ALA A 119 17.28 0.32 2.34
CA ALA A 119 18.49 -0.23 2.97
C ALA A 119 19.74 0.59 2.62
N ASP A 120 19.90 1.04 1.37
CA ASP A 120 21.07 1.81 0.96
C ASP A 120 20.99 3.26 1.43
N ARG A 121 19.93 3.99 1.08
CA ARG A 121 19.83 5.44 1.27
C ARG A 121 19.51 5.84 2.70
N PHE A 122 18.80 5.02 3.44
CA PHE A 122 18.42 5.32 4.83
C PHE A 122 19.07 4.39 5.84
N LYS A 123 20.03 3.56 5.38
CA LYS A 123 20.71 2.53 6.19
C LYS A 123 19.73 1.62 6.91
N MET A 124 18.56 1.40 6.33
CA MET A 124 17.48 0.70 7.01
C MET A 124 17.88 -0.74 7.29
N THR A 125 17.76 -1.14 8.55
CA THR A 125 17.82 -2.54 8.97
C THR A 125 16.56 -2.87 9.76
N LEU A 126 16.11 -4.12 9.64
CA LEU A 126 14.93 -4.59 10.32
C LEU A 126 15.05 -6.07 10.65
N ARG A 127 14.25 -6.49 11.62
CA ARG A 127 13.98 -7.89 11.89
C ARG A 127 12.49 -8.19 11.79
N ARG A 128 12.17 -9.43 11.43
CA ARG A 128 10.79 -9.95 11.46
C ARG A 128 10.53 -10.56 12.82
N ASP A 129 9.39 -10.27 13.39
CA ASP A 129 8.91 -10.80 14.66
C ASP A 129 7.51 -11.38 14.49
N LYS A 130 7.05 -12.23 15.41
CA LYS A 130 5.68 -12.72 15.46
C LYS A 130 5.10 -12.40 16.83
N LYS A 131 4.04 -11.59 16.84
CA LYS A 131 3.37 -11.16 18.07
C LYS A 131 1.94 -11.63 18.08
N GLU A 132 1.54 -12.33 19.14
CA GLU A 132 0.12 -12.59 19.39
C GLU A 132 -0.56 -11.28 19.79
N GLN A 133 -1.60 -10.91 19.06
CA GLN A 133 -2.39 -9.73 19.39
C GLN A 133 -3.88 -9.93 19.07
N PRO A 134 -4.77 -9.17 19.74
CA PRO A 134 -6.18 -9.13 19.39
C PRO A 134 -6.34 -8.59 17.97
N VAL A 135 -7.08 -9.32 17.16
CA VAL A 135 -7.44 -8.96 15.78
C VAL A 135 -8.93 -9.25 15.56
N TYR A 136 -9.50 -8.65 14.53
CA TYR A 136 -10.76 -9.10 13.96
C TYR A 136 -10.49 -9.97 12.75
N ALA A 137 -11.05 -11.18 12.72
CA ALA A 137 -11.14 -11.96 11.50
C ALA A 137 -12.39 -11.53 10.73
N LEU A 138 -12.22 -11.07 9.49
CA LEU A 138 -13.34 -10.89 8.58
C LEU A 138 -13.70 -12.25 8.00
N VAL A 139 -14.90 -12.72 8.28
CA VAL A 139 -15.38 -14.04 7.83
C VAL A 139 -16.75 -13.91 7.19
N ILE A 140 -17.14 -14.93 6.42
CA ILE A 140 -18.49 -15.02 5.86
C ILE A 140 -19.50 -15.23 7.00
N ALA A 141 -20.57 -14.42 7.01
CA ALA A 141 -21.63 -14.51 7.99
C ALA A 141 -22.54 -15.72 7.73
N LYS A 142 -23.37 -16.04 8.72
CA LYS A 142 -24.41 -17.07 8.56
C LYS A 142 -25.38 -16.61 7.46
N GLY A 143 -25.51 -17.42 6.40
CA GLY A 143 -26.30 -17.08 5.21
C GLY A 143 -25.47 -16.89 3.95
N GLY A 144 -24.13 -16.92 4.04
CA GLY A 144 -23.25 -16.82 2.89
C GLY A 144 -22.91 -15.37 2.52
N SER A 145 -21.93 -15.22 1.63
CA SER A 145 -21.54 -13.91 1.11
C SER A 145 -22.62 -13.36 0.20
N LYS A 146 -22.93 -12.08 0.35
CA LYS A 146 -23.83 -11.32 -0.53
C LYS A 146 -23.04 -10.32 -1.38
N LEU A 147 -21.72 -10.43 -1.40
CA LEU A 147 -20.88 -9.61 -2.26
C LEU A 147 -21.12 -9.97 -3.72
N GLU A 148 -21.21 -8.93 -4.54
CA GLU A 148 -21.30 -9.09 -5.98
C GLU A 148 -19.89 -9.17 -6.55
N LEU A 149 -19.57 -10.25 -7.27
CA LEU A 149 -18.32 -10.34 -7.99
C LEU A 149 -18.27 -9.22 -9.04
N TYR A 150 -17.21 -8.43 -9.05
CA TYR A 150 -17.00 -7.43 -10.07
C TYR A 150 -16.78 -8.12 -11.42
N LYS A 151 -17.57 -7.69 -12.41
CA LYS A 151 -17.43 -8.12 -13.81
C LYS A 151 -17.19 -6.87 -14.65
N PRO A 152 -16.06 -6.78 -15.38
CA PRO A 152 -15.81 -5.67 -16.27
C PRO A 152 -16.82 -5.67 -17.42
N ASP A 153 -17.40 -4.50 -17.70
CA ASP A 153 -18.27 -4.27 -18.85
C ASP A 153 -17.51 -3.45 -19.89
N PRO A 154 -17.21 -4.00 -21.08
CA PRO A 154 -16.41 -3.32 -22.11
C PRO A 154 -17.08 -2.11 -22.78
N GLU A 155 -18.32 -1.76 -22.43
CA GLU A 155 -18.98 -0.55 -22.94
C GLU A 155 -19.14 0.53 -21.86
N THR A 156 -19.32 0.14 -20.59
CA THR A 156 -19.62 1.08 -19.51
C THR A 156 -18.52 1.22 -18.46
N ASP A 157 -17.50 0.37 -18.51
CA ASP A 157 -16.43 0.35 -17.53
C ASP A 157 -15.27 1.26 -17.94
N PRO A 158 -14.99 2.34 -17.20
CA PRO A 158 -13.84 3.20 -17.46
C PRO A 158 -12.51 2.43 -17.46
N ALA A 159 -12.42 1.35 -16.67
CA ALA A 159 -11.25 0.47 -16.60
C ALA A 159 -11.14 -0.49 -17.78
N ALA A 160 -12.26 -0.88 -18.40
CA ALA A 160 -12.24 -1.74 -19.60
C ALA A 160 -12.11 -0.93 -20.90
N ASN A 161 -12.64 0.30 -20.93
CA ASN A 161 -12.66 1.15 -22.13
C ASN A 161 -11.36 1.96 -22.33
N GLY A 162 -10.33 1.72 -21.51
CA GLY A 162 -9.06 2.47 -21.58
C GLY A 162 -9.18 3.96 -21.23
N ALA A 163 -10.32 4.40 -20.66
CA ALA A 163 -10.53 5.76 -20.18
C ALA A 163 -9.84 6.03 -18.84
N VAL A 164 -9.42 4.96 -18.15
CA VAL A 164 -8.29 5.01 -17.23
C VAL A 164 -7.06 5.31 -18.07
N THR A 165 -6.69 6.60 -18.14
CA THR A 165 -5.36 7.00 -18.57
C THR A 165 -4.40 6.10 -17.82
N GLY A 166 -3.53 5.34 -18.49
CA GLY A 166 -2.62 4.37 -17.87
C GLY A 166 -1.61 4.93 -16.85
N SER A 167 -1.87 6.14 -16.35
CA SER A 167 -1.33 6.69 -15.13
C SER A 167 -2.07 6.11 -13.92
N ASN A 168 -1.31 5.61 -12.94
CA ASN A 168 -1.78 5.34 -11.57
C ASN A 168 -2.14 6.65 -10.82
N GLU A 169 -2.73 7.62 -11.52
CA GLU A 169 -3.08 8.93 -11.01
C GLU A 169 -4.48 8.84 -10.39
N ALA A 170 -4.54 9.04 -9.08
CA ALA A 170 -5.80 9.12 -8.37
C ALA A 170 -6.58 10.35 -8.87
N THR A 171 -7.81 10.17 -9.31
CA THR A 171 -8.68 11.28 -9.76
C THR A 171 -9.86 11.43 -8.81
N ILE A 172 -10.16 12.68 -8.44
CA ILE A 172 -11.33 13.03 -7.63
C ILE A 172 -12.29 13.81 -8.51
N LYS A 173 -13.49 13.29 -8.73
CA LYS A 173 -14.59 13.97 -9.43
C LYS A 173 -15.70 14.27 -8.43
N GLN A 174 -16.15 15.52 -8.36
CA GLN A 174 -17.28 15.91 -7.53
C GLN A 174 -18.41 16.44 -8.42
N SER A 175 -19.61 15.89 -8.28
CA SER A 175 -20.79 16.32 -9.03
C SER A 175 -22.04 16.13 -8.19
N ALA A 176 -22.87 17.17 -8.05
CA ALA A 176 -24.15 17.13 -7.32
C ALA A 176 -24.09 16.49 -5.91
N GLY A 177 -23.03 16.77 -5.14
CA GLY A 177 -22.83 16.22 -3.78
C GLY A 177 -22.27 14.80 -3.72
N LYS A 178 -22.14 14.12 -4.88
CA LYS A 178 -21.44 12.85 -5.04
C LYS A 178 -19.95 13.10 -5.29
N GLN A 179 -19.10 12.39 -4.56
CA GLN A 179 -17.65 12.39 -4.77
C GLN A 179 -17.22 11.02 -5.24
N THR A 180 -16.61 10.94 -6.42
CA THR A 180 -16.02 9.70 -6.96
C THR A 180 -14.51 9.83 -6.97
N VAL A 181 -13.85 8.88 -6.32
CA VAL A 181 -12.39 8.73 -6.33
C VAL A 181 -12.06 7.48 -7.14
N SER A 182 -11.18 7.61 -8.13
CA SER A 182 -10.61 6.50 -8.88
C SER A 182 -9.12 6.42 -8.60
N ASP A 183 -8.57 5.22 -8.49
CA ASP A 183 -7.14 5.00 -8.23
C ASP A 183 -6.30 4.85 -9.52
N GLY A 184 -6.93 4.90 -10.69
CA GLY A 184 -6.25 4.69 -11.97
C GLY A 184 -5.91 3.23 -12.28
N THR A 185 -6.38 2.26 -11.48
CA THR A 185 -6.26 0.80 -11.74
C THR A 185 -7.62 0.11 -11.93
N GLY A 186 -8.69 0.89 -11.83
CA GLY A 186 -10.07 0.50 -12.04
C GLY A 186 -10.89 0.37 -10.77
N LEU A 187 -10.26 0.49 -9.60
CA LEU A 187 -10.98 0.67 -8.34
C LEU A 187 -11.64 2.04 -8.37
N GLN A 188 -12.93 2.06 -8.05
CA GLN A 188 -13.66 3.32 -7.87
C GLN A 188 -14.39 3.30 -6.54
N GLN A 189 -14.27 4.40 -5.81
CA GLN A 189 -15.04 4.68 -4.62
C GLN A 189 -15.96 5.85 -4.90
N THR A 190 -17.27 5.64 -4.77
CA THR A 190 -18.26 6.69 -4.81
C THR A 190 -18.78 6.94 -3.41
N VAL A 191 -18.81 8.20 -2.99
CA VAL A 191 -19.37 8.64 -1.71
C VAL A 191 -20.54 9.58 -2.01
N THR A 192 -21.71 9.24 -1.48
CA THR A 192 -22.93 10.03 -1.61
C THR A 192 -23.52 10.26 -0.22
N PRO A 193 -23.69 11.52 0.24
CA PRO A 193 -24.43 11.81 1.46
C PRO A 193 -25.88 11.33 1.34
N SER A 194 -26.42 10.74 2.41
CA SER A 194 -27.84 10.42 2.46
C SER A 194 -28.69 11.70 2.45
N PRO A 195 -29.94 11.66 1.95
CA PRO A 195 -30.80 12.85 1.93
C PRO A 195 -31.04 13.49 3.30
N ASP A 196 -30.98 12.71 4.38
CA ASP A 196 -31.10 13.18 5.76
C ASP A 196 -29.77 13.68 6.36
N GLY A 197 -28.67 13.57 5.62
CA GLY A 197 -27.32 14.01 6.02
C GLY A 197 -26.69 13.20 7.16
N LYS A 198 -27.32 12.10 7.60
CA LYS A 198 -26.85 11.34 8.77
C LYS A 198 -25.81 10.28 8.41
N ASN A 199 -25.83 9.79 7.18
CA ASN A 199 -24.96 8.73 6.70
C ASN A 199 -24.26 9.14 5.41
N LEU A 200 -23.14 8.49 5.14
CA LEU A 200 -22.49 8.46 3.84
C LEU A 200 -22.71 7.08 3.25
N HIS A 201 -23.32 7.05 2.07
CA HIS A 201 -23.38 5.87 1.25
C HIS A 201 -22.08 5.75 0.46
N ILE A 202 -21.35 4.66 0.67
CA ILE A 202 -20.06 4.40 0.02
C ILE A 202 -20.22 3.18 -0.88
N GLU A 203 -20.02 3.37 -2.17
CA GLU A 203 -20.00 2.30 -3.16
C GLU A 203 -18.55 2.07 -3.59
N PHE A 204 -18.08 0.84 -3.42
CA PHE A 204 -16.80 0.36 -3.93
C PHE A 204 -17.05 -0.50 -5.17
N ARG A 205 -16.27 -0.25 -6.21
CA ARG A 205 -16.27 -1.03 -7.45
C ARG A 205 -14.88 -1.61 -7.66
N LYS A 206 -14.82 -2.91 -8.00
CA LYS A 206 -13.57 -3.66 -8.19
C LYS A 206 -12.67 -3.60 -6.94
N VAL A 207 -13.22 -3.87 -5.77
CA VAL A 207 -12.47 -3.87 -4.50
C VAL A 207 -11.99 -5.29 -4.14
N PRO A 208 -10.68 -5.52 -3.99
CA PRO A 208 -10.18 -6.78 -3.43
C PRO A 208 -10.42 -6.81 -1.92
N MET A 209 -10.62 -8.01 -1.36
CA MET A 209 -10.98 -8.16 0.06
C MET A 209 -9.93 -7.58 1.02
N GLY A 210 -8.65 -7.67 0.67
CA GLY A 210 -7.58 -7.05 1.45
C GLY A 210 -7.71 -5.53 1.58
N MET A 211 -8.18 -4.86 0.52
CA MET A 211 -8.40 -3.41 0.54
C MET A 211 -9.65 -3.05 1.34
N LEU A 212 -10.69 -3.88 1.31
CA LEU A 212 -11.84 -3.71 2.18
C LEU A 212 -11.42 -3.83 3.66
N CYS A 213 -10.60 -4.83 4.02
CA CYS A 213 -10.07 -4.99 5.38
C CYS A 213 -9.27 -3.77 5.85
N ASP A 214 -8.39 -3.23 4.98
CA ASP A 214 -7.63 -2.01 5.28
C ASP A 214 -8.54 -0.80 5.50
N GLY A 215 -9.57 -0.66 4.67
CA GLY A 215 -10.55 0.41 4.77
C GLY A 215 -11.38 0.34 6.05
N LEU A 216 -11.64 -0.87 6.57
CA LEU A 216 -12.39 -1.09 7.81
C LEU A 216 -11.55 -0.83 9.07
N PHE A 217 -10.23 -1.05 9.01
CA PHE A 217 -9.32 -0.89 10.15
C PHE A 217 -9.46 0.49 10.82
N ARG A 218 -9.59 1.56 10.03
CA ARG A 218 -9.75 2.94 10.52
C ARG A 218 -10.99 3.14 11.39
N PHE A 219 -12.01 2.29 11.24
CA PHE A 219 -13.26 2.40 11.98
C PHE A 219 -13.26 1.53 13.22
N VAL A 220 -12.66 0.34 13.17
CA VAL A 220 -12.75 -0.63 14.30
C VAL A 220 -11.55 -0.58 15.25
N GLY A 221 -10.48 0.12 14.87
CA GLY A 221 -9.30 0.35 15.73
C GLY A 221 -8.48 -0.91 16.06
N ARG A 222 -8.78 -2.04 15.42
CA ARG A 222 -8.06 -3.31 15.58
C ARG A 222 -7.71 -3.90 14.21
N PRO A 223 -6.55 -4.57 14.05
CA PRO A 223 -6.18 -5.21 12.80
C PRO A 223 -7.28 -6.14 12.30
N ILE A 224 -7.60 -6.06 11.01
CA ILE A 224 -8.55 -6.97 10.36
C ILE A 224 -7.78 -7.93 9.46
N ILE A 225 -8.01 -9.23 9.62
CA ILE A 225 -7.44 -10.28 8.79
C ILE A 225 -8.56 -10.90 7.96
N ASP A 226 -8.39 -10.94 6.65
CA ASP A 226 -9.31 -11.63 5.75
C ASP A 226 -9.22 -13.15 5.96
N MET A 227 -10.35 -13.74 6.35
CA MET A 227 -10.56 -15.19 6.49
C MET A 227 -11.86 -15.60 5.78
N THR A 228 -12.25 -14.85 4.75
CA THR A 228 -13.43 -15.14 3.93
C THR A 228 -13.17 -16.22 2.87
N GLU A 229 -11.89 -16.44 2.53
CA GLU A 229 -11.43 -17.29 1.41
C GLU A 229 -11.97 -16.86 0.03
N LEU A 230 -12.59 -15.68 -0.06
CA LEU A 230 -13.16 -15.12 -1.26
C LEU A 230 -12.04 -14.69 -2.22
N LYS A 231 -12.07 -15.23 -3.44
CA LYS A 231 -11.10 -14.96 -4.50
C LYS A 231 -11.76 -14.09 -5.56
N GLY A 232 -11.30 -12.85 -5.69
CA GLY A 232 -11.75 -11.93 -6.72
C GLY A 232 -11.82 -10.49 -6.24
N ASP A 233 -12.22 -9.63 -7.16
CA ASP A 233 -12.61 -8.25 -6.88
C ASP A 233 -14.13 -8.19 -6.78
N TYR A 234 -14.65 -7.37 -5.87
CA TYR A 234 -16.06 -7.29 -5.59
C TYR A 234 -16.59 -5.88 -5.79
N ASN A 235 -17.89 -5.76 -6.04
CA ASN A 235 -18.63 -4.55 -5.78
C ASN A 235 -19.20 -4.66 -4.36
N ALA A 236 -19.05 -3.60 -3.58
CA ALA A 236 -19.53 -3.54 -2.21
C ALA A 236 -20.17 -2.19 -1.95
N SER A 237 -21.22 -2.17 -1.15
CA SER A 237 -21.86 -0.95 -0.69
C SER A 237 -21.94 -0.94 0.82
N MET A 238 -21.65 0.21 1.40
CA MET A 238 -21.60 0.41 2.84
C MET A 238 -22.22 1.75 3.22
N ASP A 239 -23.00 1.75 4.29
CA ASP A 239 -23.52 2.96 4.90
C ASP A 239 -22.75 3.25 6.17
N ILE A 240 -22.05 4.38 6.19
CA ILE A 240 -21.24 4.81 7.33
C ILE A 240 -21.89 6.03 7.95
N SER A 241 -22.15 6.01 9.26
CA SER A 241 -22.74 7.16 9.92
C SER A 241 -21.76 8.34 10.00
N MET A 242 -22.28 9.57 9.91
CA MET A 242 -21.47 10.77 10.13
C MET A 242 -20.86 10.82 11.54
N ALA A 243 -21.53 10.22 12.53
CA ALA A 243 -21.00 10.08 13.88
C ALA A 243 -19.73 9.21 13.91
N ASP A 244 -19.74 8.06 13.21
CA ASP A 244 -18.56 7.20 13.06
C ASP A 244 -17.43 7.93 12.32
N ILE A 245 -17.75 8.69 11.25
CA ILE A 245 -16.76 9.50 10.52
C ILE A 245 -16.11 10.54 11.43
N ILE A 246 -16.92 11.29 12.19
CA ILE A 246 -16.43 12.31 13.14
C ILE A 246 -15.58 11.66 14.24
N ALA A 247 -16.00 10.50 14.75
CA ALA A 247 -15.24 9.77 15.75
C ALA A 247 -13.85 9.36 15.22
N VAL A 248 -13.79 8.83 13.99
CA VAL A 248 -12.52 8.49 13.33
C VAL A 248 -11.67 9.73 13.10
N GLN A 249 -12.25 10.82 12.57
CA GLN A 249 -11.54 12.08 12.36
C GLN A 249 -10.93 12.62 13.66
N LYS A 250 -11.69 12.58 14.76
CA LYS A 250 -11.22 12.96 16.09
C LYS A 250 -10.07 12.06 16.57
N SER A 251 -10.18 10.74 16.36
CA SER A 251 -9.12 9.78 16.73
C SER A 251 -7.82 9.98 15.94
N LEU A 252 -7.92 10.48 14.71
CA LEU A 252 -6.78 10.80 13.85
C LEU A 252 -6.26 12.24 14.04
N GLY A 253 -6.86 13.02 14.95
CA GLY A 253 -6.49 14.43 15.16
C GLY A 253 -6.87 15.37 14.00
N LEU A 254 -7.74 14.92 13.09
CA LEU A 254 -8.19 15.66 11.90
C LEU A 254 -9.57 16.30 12.15
N GLY A 255 -9.65 17.23 13.11
CA GLY A 255 -10.87 17.98 13.44
C GLY A 255 -10.86 19.42 12.92
N ALA A 256 -12.01 19.93 12.46
CA ALA A 256 -12.16 21.33 12.05
C ALA A 256 -12.08 22.27 13.26
N GLY A 257 -10.93 22.94 13.41
CA GLY A 257 -10.67 23.95 14.44
C GLY A 257 -9.93 23.39 15.65
N GLY A 258 -8.59 23.46 15.62
CA GLY A 258 -7.78 23.09 16.77
C GLY A 258 -6.31 22.96 16.46
N SER A 259 -5.57 24.05 16.69
CA SER A 259 -4.13 24.06 16.91
C SER A 259 -3.67 22.99 17.91
N GLY A 260 -2.57 22.30 17.59
CA GLY A 260 -1.56 21.72 18.48
C GLY A 260 -1.98 21.08 19.80
N GLY A 261 -1.65 19.79 19.97
CA GLY A 261 -1.51 19.21 21.31
C GLY A 261 -1.50 17.69 21.31
N GLY A 262 -0.32 17.12 21.57
CA GLY A 262 -0.09 15.82 22.21
C GLY A 262 -0.89 14.62 21.71
N SER A 263 -0.25 13.79 20.89
CA SER A 263 -0.60 12.38 20.80
C SER A 263 -0.43 11.74 22.18
N ASP A 264 -1.52 11.57 22.93
CA ASP A 264 -1.57 10.58 23.99
C ASP A 264 -1.53 9.20 23.32
N ALA A 265 -0.32 8.75 22.99
CA ALA A 265 0.00 7.43 22.46
C ALA A 265 -0.28 6.30 23.48
N ASN A 266 -1.05 6.58 24.54
CA ASN A 266 -1.28 5.66 25.64
C ASN A 266 -2.75 5.56 26.06
N ARG A 267 -3.70 5.92 25.19
CA ARG A 267 -5.10 5.57 25.44
C ARG A 267 -5.27 4.07 25.15
N PRO A 268 -5.68 3.24 26.13
CA PRO A 268 -5.84 1.81 25.91
C PRO A 268 -6.83 1.57 24.76
N ALA A 269 -6.41 0.77 23.78
CA ALA A 269 -7.20 0.39 22.59
C ALA A 269 -8.56 -0.26 22.94
N ASP A 270 -8.71 -0.74 24.18
CA ASP A 270 -9.95 -1.33 24.68
C ASP A 270 -11.06 -0.31 24.98
N ALA A 271 -10.75 0.98 25.15
CA ALA A 271 -11.77 2.00 25.41
C ALA A 271 -12.38 2.61 24.12
N ALA A 272 -11.85 2.23 22.95
CA ALA A 272 -12.35 2.66 21.64
C ALA A 272 -13.02 1.52 20.86
N SER A 273 -12.94 0.26 21.30
CA SER A 273 -13.55 -0.85 20.56
C SER A 273 -15.07 -0.92 20.68
N ASP A 274 -15.66 -0.26 21.68
CA ASP A 274 -17.06 -0.52 22.06
C ASP A 274 -18.04 0.55 21.56
N SER A 275 -17.56 1.62 20.92
CA SER A 275 -18.40 2.73 20.43
C SER A 275 -18.25 3.05 18.95
N PHE A 276 -17.30 2.42 18.25
CA PHE A 276 -17.13 2.64 16.81
C PHE A 276 -17.78 1.49 16.04
N GLY A 277 -18.61 1.82 15.06
CA GLY A 277 -18.93 0.86 14.00
C GLY A 277 -20.24 0.08 14.15
N ASN A 278 -21.27 0.60 14.81
CA ASN A 278 -22.61 0.01 14.64
C ASN A 278 -23.04 0.04 13.16
N SER A 279 -22.80 1.16 12.46
CA SER A 279 -23.10 1.30 11.03
C SER A 279 -22.20 0.41 10.15
N VAL A 280 -20.93 0.27 10.53
CA VAL A 280 -19.96 -0.60 9.85
C VAL A 280 -20.35 -2.07 10.01
N VAL A 281 -20.63 -2.52 11.24
CA VAL A 281 -21.02 -3.90 11.53
C VAL A 281 -22.35 -4.23 10.84
N SER A 282 -23.34 -3.33 10.86
CA SER A 282 -24.59 -3.55 10.11
C SER A 282 -24.36 -3.62 8.60
N SER A 283 -23.48 -2.77 8.05
CA SER A 283 -23.13 -2.82 6.63
C SER A 283 -22.45 -4.13 6.26
N LEU A 284 -21.52 -4.62 7.08
CA LEU A 284 -20.88 -5.92 6.86
C LEU A 284 -21.91 -7.07 6.90
N GLN A 285 -22.85 -7.05 7.85
CA GLN A 285 -23.92 -8.04 7.90
C GLN A 285 -24.79 -8.02 6.64
N ASN A 286 -25.10 -6.84 6.10
CA ASN A 286 -25.84 -6.70 4.84
C ASN A 286 -25.07 -7.30 3.66
N LEU A 287 -23.74 -7.23 3.67
CA LEU A 287 -22.86 -7.89 2.69
C LEU A 287 -22.65 -9.38 2.96
N GLY A 288 -23.27 -9.95 4.00
CA GLY A 288 -23.06 -11.35 4.37
C GLY A 288 -21.69 -11.62 4.98
N LEU A 289 -21.09 -10.62 5.61
CA LEU A 289 -19.80 -10.66 6.28
C LEU A 289 -19.96 -10.36 7.78
N LYS A 290 -18.99 -10.79 8.59
CA LYS A 290 -18.94 -10.45 10.01
C LYS A 290 -17.50 -10.37 10.50
N LEU A 291 -17.30 -9.61 11.56
CA LEU A 291 -16.04 -9.55 12.29
C LEU A 291 -16.10 -10.49 13.50
N GLU A 292 -15.10 -11.34 13.64
CA GLU A 292 -14.93 -12.20 14.81
C GLU A 292 -13.67 -11.80 15.57
N SER A 293 -13.79 -11.53 16.87
CA SER A 293 -12.62 -11.27 17.70
C SER A 293 -11.78 -12.55 17.82
N ARG A 294 -10.50 -12.46 17.50
CA ARG A 294 -9.53 -13.56 17.62
C ARG A 294 -8.22 -13.03 18.20
N LYS A 295 -7.42 -13.93 18.76
CA LYS A 295 -5.99 -13.69 19.01
C LYS A 295 -5.21 -14.50 18.00
N LEU A 296 -4.42 -13.83 17.17
CA LEU A 296 -3.63 -14.49 16.12
C LEU A 296 -2.18 -14.00 16.19
N PRO A 297 -1.20 -14.87 15.87
CA PRO A 297 0.18 -14.46 15.66
C PRO A 297 0.25 -13.63 14.39
N VAL A 298 0.57 -12.35 14.53
CA VAL A 298 0.76 -11.41 13.41
C VAL A 298 2.25 -11.20 13.20
N GLU A 299 2.69 -11.26 11.95
CA GLU A 299 4.05 -10.91 11.60
C GLU A 299 4.26 -9.39 11.68
N MET A 300 5.33 -9.00 12.36
CA MET A 300 5.72 -7.62 12.62
C MET A 300 7.09 -7.35 11.99
N LEU A 301 7.26 -6.18 11.39
CA LEU A 301 8.55 -5.63 10.99
C LEU A 301 9.02 -4.66 12.07
N VAL A 302 10.11 -4.99 12.74
CA VAL A 302 10.74 -4.13 13.73
C VAL A 302 11.93 -3.46 13.07
N ILE A 303 11.83 -2.15 12.86
CA ILE A 303 12.92 -1.33 12.32
C ILE A 303 13.98 -1.16 13.42
N GLU A 304 15.16 -1.72 13.19
CA GLU A 304 16.28 -1.70 14.14
C GLU A 304 17.14 -0.45 13.97
N HIS A 305 17.33 -0.04 12.71
CA HIS A 305 18.03 1.19 12.37
C HIS A 305 17.37 1.83 11.17
N LEU A 306 17.27 3.16 11.19
CA LEU A 306 16.74 3.96 10.09
C LEU A 306 17.16 5.41 10.27
N GLU A 307 17.88 5.94 9.29
CA GLU A 307 18.26 7.35 9.25
C GLU A 307 17.10 8.21 8.73
N LYS A 308 16.94 9.42 9.27
CA LYS A 308 15.92 10.37 8.79
C LYS A 308 16.37 11.12 7.55
N VAL A 309 17.67 11.41 7.44
CA VAL A 309 18.25 12.10 6.29
C VAL A 309 18.84 11.04 5.37
N PRO A 310 18.43 10.96 4.10
CA PRO A 310 19.01 9.99 3.17
C PRO A 310 20.47 10.35 2.89
N THR A 311 21.30 9.34 2.61
CA THR A 311 22.65 9.56 2.10
C THR A 311 22.60 10.29 0.75
N ALA A 312 23.58 11.15 0.50
CA ALA A 312 23.71 11.85 -0.77
C ALA A 312 23.88 10.85 -1.94
N ASN A 313 23.46 11.29 -3.13
CA ASN A 313 23.67 10.57 -4.39
C ASN A 313 25.13 10.58 -4.82
#